data_AF-A0A958PNK5-F1
#
_entry.id   AF-A0A958PNK5-F1
#
_cell.length_a   1.000
_cell.length_b   1.000
_cell.length_c   1.000
_cell.angle_alpha   90.00
_cell.angle_beta   90.00
_cell.angle_gamma   90.00
#
_symmetry.space_group_name_H-M   'P 1'
#
loop_
_entity.id
_entity.type
_entity.pdbx_description
1 polymer ?
#
loop_
_entity_poly.entity_id
_entity_poly.type
_entity_poly.pdbx_seq_one_letter_code
_entity_poly.pdbx_strand_id
1 'polypeptide(L)'
;MARPKKDLNFDKLNSYLQLKSSKRMCALLLEVSEDTIERRIKDEYGCTFSEYAEKMIAPVKLKLVQKAISKAMNGDNVLLIFCLKNLCGWSDKNEVVSVSEPSIKIDKHDEKL
;
A
#
# COMPACT_ATOMS: atom_id res chain seq x y z
N MET A 1 -21.77 -6.36 34.76
CA MET A 1 -20.53 -5.73 35.25
C MET A 1 -19.81 -5.13 34.05
N ALA A 2 -19.60 -3.81 34.01
CA ALA A 2 -18.84 -3.19 32.94
C ALA A 2 -17.34 -3.48 33.15
N ARG A 3 -16.70 -4.12 32.18
CA ARG A 3 -15.25 -4.38 32.22
C ARG A 3 -14.52 -3.02 32.26
N PRO A 4 -13.55 -2.81 33.18
CA PRO A 4 -12.79 -1.56 33.23
C PRO A 4 -12.14 -1.30 31.87
N LYS A 5 -12.28 -0.06 31.37
CA LYS A 5 -11.70 0.36 30.10
C LYS A 5 -10.18 0.41 30.28
N LYS A 6 -9.43 -0.42 29.55
CA LYS A 6 -7.96 -0.29 29.46
C LYS A 6 -7.69 1.02 28.74
N ASP A 7 -6.81 1.85 29.29
CA ASP A 7 -6.46 3.11 28.66
C ASP A 7 -5.66 2.84 27.38
N LEU A 8 -6.09 3.42 26.28
CA LEU A 8 -5.51 3.18 24.96
C LEU A 8 -4.58 4.34 24.63
N ASN A 9 -3.29 4.03 24.51
CA ASN A 9 -2.31 5.04 24.14
C ASN A 9 -2.41 5.34 22.64
N PHE A 10 -3.07 6.46 22.32
CA PHE A 10 -3.28 6.89 20.94
C PHE A 10 -2.00 7.31 20.22
N ASP A 11 -1.00 7.84 20.92
CA ASP A 11 0.28 8.21 20.29
C ASP A 11 1.01 6.99 19.71
N LYS A 12 0.99 5.88 20.46
CA LYS A 12 1.52 4.59 19.99
C LYS A 12 0.69 4.07 18.82
N LEU A 13 -0.64 4.10 18.93
CA LEU A 13 -1.53 3.68 17.84
C LEU A 13 -1.25 4.48 16.55
N ASN A 14 -1.11 5.80 16.66
CA ASN A 14 -0.83 6.69 15.53
C ASN A 14 0.50 6.36 14.88
N SER A 15 1.53 6.10 15.69
CA SER A 15 2.85 5.69 15.21
C SER A 15 2.80 4.38 14.41
N TYR A 16 1.99 3.41 14.83
CA TYR A 16 1.82 2.16 14.10
C TYR A 16 1.01 2.38 12.80
N LEU A 17 -0.08 3.13 12.86
CA LEU A 17 -0.93 3.41 11.69
C LEU A 17 -0.20 4.19 10.59
N GLN A 18 0.74 5.05 10.96
CA GLN A 18 1.65 5.72 10.03
C GLN A 18 2.49 4.73 9.19
N LEU A 19 2.73 3.52 9.69
CA LEU A 19 3.46 2.43 9.01
C LEU A 19 2.53 1.50 8.22
N LYS A 20 1.26 1.87 8.01
CA LYS A 20 0.26 1.03 7.33
C LYS A 20 0.05 -0.33 8.03
N SER A 21 0.16 -0.36 9.37
CA SER A 21 -0.09 -1.58 10.14
C SER A 21 -1.57 -1.98 10.12
N SER A 22 -1.85 -3.28 10.08
CA SER A 22 -3.21 -3.80 10.15
C SER A 22 -3.80 -3.65 11.55
N LYS A 23 -5.13 -3.68 11.65
CA LYS A 23 -5.88 -3.66 12.92
C LYS A 23 -5.44 -4.77 13.87
N ARG A 24 -5.28 -5.99 13.34
CA ARG A 24 -4.75 -7.16 14.08
C ARG A 24 -3.36 -6.92 14.65
N MET A 25 -2.47 -6.31 13.88
CA MET A 25 -1.12 -5.99 14.34
C MET A 25 -1.15 -4.95 15.47
N CYS A 26 -1.98 -3.91 15.32
CA CYS A 26 -2.16 -2.89 16.36
C CYS A 26 -2.72 -3.50 17.66
N ALA A 27 -3.67 -4.42 17.54
CA ALA A 27 -4.26 -5.15 18.66
C ALA A 27 -3.21 -5.99 19.43
N LEU A 28 -2.33 -6.69 18.70
CA LEU A 28 -1.24 -7.44 19.30
C LEU A 28 -0.22 -6.53 20.00
N LEU A 29 0.18 -5.42 19.36
CA LEU A 29 1.19 -4.49 19.91
C LEU A 29 0.69 -3.71 21.13
N LEU A 30 -0.61 -3.39 21.17
CA LEU A 30 -1.24 -2.66 22.29
C LEU A 30 -1.85 -3.60 23.33
N GLU A 31 -1.77 -4.91 23.13
CA GLU A 31 -2.35 -5.95 23.99
C GLU A 31 -3.83 -5.67 24.31
N VAL A 32 -4.60 -5.39 23.27
CA VAL A 32 -6.06 -5.13 23.32
C VAL A 32 -6.76 -5.91 22.22
N SER A 33 -8.07 -6.12 22.35
CA SER A 33 -8.84 -6.72 21.26
C SER A 33 -9.04 -5.72 20.11
N GLU A 34 -9.21 -6.26 18.91
CA GLU A 34 -9.56 -5.48 17.72
C GLU A 34 -10.83 -4.63 17.92
N ASP A 35 -11.87 -5.20 18.52
CA ASP A 35 -13.11 -4.48 18.83
C ASP A 35 -12.90 -3.31 19.79
N THR A 36 -11.94 -3.43 20.71
CA THR A 36 -11.63 -2.37 21.68
C THR A 36 -11.03 -1.17 20.95
N ILE A 37 -10.14 -1.39 19.97
CA ILE A 37 -9.55 -0.34 19.14
C ILE A 37 -10.65 0.39 18.34
N GLU A 38 -11.52 -0.37 17.66
CA GLU A 38 -12.58 0.22 16.83
C GLU A 38 -13.58 1.03 17.65
N ARG A 39 -14.03 0.50 18.79
CA ARG A 39 -14.93 1.24 19.68
C ARG A 39 -14.26 2.50 20.20
N ARG A 40 -12.99 2.44 20.58
CA ARG A 40 -12.29 3.60 21.13
C ARG A 40 -12.05 4.69 20.08
N ILE A 41 -11.70 4.32 18.84
CA ILE A 41 -11.60 5.27 17.73
C ILE A 41 -12.96 5.89 17.43
N LYS A 42 -14.04 5.11 17.45
CA LYS A 42 -15.39 5.61 17.22
C LYS A 42 -15.86 6.55 18.35
N ASP A 43 -15.56 6.22 19.60
CA ASP A 43 -15.90 7.02 20.77
C ASP A 43 -15.17 8.38 20.78
N GLU A 44 -13.91 8.41 20.34
CA GLU A 44 -13.05 9.61 20.44
C GLU A 44 -13.02 10.45 19.16
N TYR A 45 -13.03 9.82 17.98
CA TYR A 45 -12.89 10.47 16.68
C TYR A 45 -14.14 10.35 15.79
N GLY A 46 -15.17 9.64 16.23
CA GLY A 46 -16.44 9.51 15.49
C GLY A 46 -16.34 8.82 14.13
N CYS A 47 -15.23 8.14 13.84
CA CYS A 47 -14.96 7.54 12.53
C CYS A 47 -14.61 6.04 12.65
N THR A 48 -14.60 5.36 11.51
CA THR A 48 -14.19 3.95 11.42
C THR A 48 -12.66 3.82 11.49
N PHE A 49 -12.17 2.62 11.80
CA PHE A 49 -10.74 2.34 11.81
C PHE A 49 -10.07 2.68 10.46
N SER A 50 -10.72 2.36 9.34
CA SER A 50 -10.19 2.63 8.00
C SER A 50 -10.00 4.12 7.74
N GLU A 51 -11.02 4.94 8.03
CA GLU A 51 -10.95 6.40 7.87
C GLU A 51 -9.89 7.01 8.79
N TYR A 52 -9.78 6.51 10.01
CA TYR A 52 -8.76 6.96 10.95
C TYR A 52 -7.35 6.61 10.46
N ALA A 53 -7.14 5.37 10.00
CA ALA A 53 -5.87 4.92 9.44
C ALA A 53 -5.46 5.73 8.19
N GLU A 54 -6.42 6.07 7.33
CA GLU A 54 -6.18 6.93 6.17
C GLU A 54 -5.72 8.34 6.56
N LYS A 55 -6.34 8.94 7.59
CA LYS A 55 -5.91 10.24 8.13
C LYS A 55 -4.48 10.17 8.67
N MET A 56 -4.13 9.09 9.36
CA MET A 56 -2.79 8.92 9.95
C MET A 56 -1.70 8.67 8.90
N ILE A 57 -2.00 7.94 7.82
CA ILE A 57 -1.01 7.63 6.77
C ILE A 57 -0.81 8.77 5.76
N ALA A 58 -1.79 9.65 5.59
CA ALA A 58 -1.73 10.79 4.66
C ALA A 58 -0.45 11.65 4.79
N PRO A 59 -0.03 12.11 5.99
CA PRO A 59 1.20 12.89 6.13
C PRO A 59 2.47 12.09 5.78
N VAL A 60 2.49 10.78 6.03
CA VAL A 60 3.62 9.91 5.68
C VAL A 60 3.72 9.74 4.17
N LYS A 61 2.59 9.50 3.49
CA LYS A 61 2.53 9.45 2.02
C LYS A 61 3.11 10.72 1.41
N LEU A 62 2.72 11.89 1.91
CA LEU A 62 3.24 13.16 1.41
C LEU A 62 4.77 13.27 1.60
N LYS A 63 5.29 12.91 2.78
CA LYS A 63 6.73 12.91 3.06
C LYS A 63 7.49 11.94 2.16
N LEU A 64 6.94 10.76 1.90
CA LEU A 64 7.53 9.77 0.98
C LEU A 64 7.59 10.31 -0.45
N VAL A 65 6.53 10.96 -0.92
CA VAL A 65 6.51 11.61 -2.25
C VAL A 65 7.54 12.73 -2.31
N GLN A 66 7.60 13.62 -1.31
CA GLN A 66 8.61 14.68 -1.25
C GLN A 66 10.03 14.11 -1.28
N LYS A 67 10.29 13.04 -0.51
CA LYS A 67 11.60 12.38 -0.51
C LYS A 67 11.92 11.75 -1.85
N ALA A 68 10.93 11.14 -2.52
CA ALA A 68 11.11 10.54 -3.83
C ALA A 68 11.47 11.60 -4.88
N ILE A 69 10.75 12.73 -4.90
CA ILE A 69 11.05 13.86 -5.79
C ILE A 69 12.46 14.40 -5.50
N SER A 70 12.80 14.62 -4.24
CA SER A 70 14.15 15.11 -3.87
C SER A 70 15.25 14.14 -4.33
N LYS A 71 15.07 12.83 -4.17
CA LYS A 71 16.03 11.83 -4.66
C LYS A 71 16.14 11.84 -6.19
N ALA A 72 15.03 11.95 -6.90
CA ALA A 72 15.01 12.07 -8.36
C ALA A 72 15.80 13.30 -8.84
N MET A 73 15.58 14.46 -8.20
CA MET A 73 16.29 15.70 -8.52
C MET A 73 17.80 15.62 -8.19
N ASN A 74 18.19 14.77 -7.23
CA ASN A 74 19.60 14.53 -6.88
C ASN A 74 20.31 13.52 -7.82
N GLY A 75 19.67 13.08 -8.91
CA GLY A 75 20.29 12.23 -9.94
C GLY A 75 19.93 10.75 -9.89
N ASP A 76 18.92 10.35 -9.09
CA ASP A 76 18.36 9.00 -9.16
C ASP A 76 17.46 8.88 -10.42
N ASN A 77 18.09 8.56 -11.56
CA ASN A 77 17.43 8.53 -12.88
C ASN A 77 16.24 7.56 -12.95
N VAL A 78 16.31 6.43 -12.24
CA VAL A 78 15.22 5.45 -12.20
C VAL A 78 14.01 6.08 -11.51
N LEU A 79 14.24 6.75 -10.39
CA LEU A 79 13.18 7.43 -9.66
C LEU A 79 12.64 8.64 -10.41
N LEU A 80 13.48 9.33 -11.17
CA LEU A 80 13.07 10.42 -12.06
C LEU A 80 12.12 9.91 -13.15
N ILE A 81 12.49 8.85 -13.87
CA ILE A 81 11.61 8.23 -14.88
C ILE A 81 10.32 7.75 -14.24
N PHE A 82 10.39 7.13 -13.06
CA PHE A 82 9.21 6.70 -12.32
C PHE A 82 8.28 7.86 -11.97
N CYS A 83 8.82 8.99 -11.51
CA CYS A 83 8.05 10.21 -11.25
C CYS A 83 7.45 10.79 -12.53
N LEU A 84 8.18 10.84 -13.63
CA LEU A 84 7.67 11.33 -14.92
C LEU A 84 6.51 10.48 -15.44
N LYS A 85 6.57 9.15 -15.26
CA LYS A 85 5.48 8.24 -15.62
C LYS A 85 4.23 8.46 -14.76
N ASN A 86 4.39 8.50 -13.44
CA ASN A 86 3.24 8.54 -12.51
C ASN A 86 2.66 9.95 -12.30
N LEU A 87 3.49 10.99 -12.30
CA LEU A 87 3.09 12.37 -11.99
C LEU A 87 2.89 13.23 -13.25
N CYS A 88 3.67 12.98 -14.31
CA CYS A 88 3.63 13.76 -15.55
C CYS A 88 2.95 13.03 -16.71
N GLY A 89 2.45 11.80 -16.49
CA GLY A 89 1.70 11.04 -17.48
C GLY A 89 2.55 10.47 -18.63
N TRP A 90 3.87 10.33 -18.45
CA TRP A 90 4.68 9.63 -19.44
C TRP A 90 4.29 8.16 -19.53
N SER A 91 4.18 7.65 -20.75
CA SER A 91 3.96 6.24 -21.04
C SER A 91 5.05 5.71 -21.95
N ASP A 92 5.47 4.46 -21.75
CA ASP A 92 6.35 3.81 -22.72
C ASP A 92 5.60 3.61 -24.03
N LYS A 93 6.28 3.91 -25.15
CA LYS A 93 5.76 3.63 -26.48
C LYS A 93 5.86 2.13 -26.73
N ASN A 94 4.73 1.46 -26.92
CA ASN A 94 4.72 0.05 -27.32
C ASN A 94 4.40 -0.03 -28.82
N GLU A 95 5.39 -0.38 -29.65
CA GLU A 95 5.19 -0.64 -31.07
C GLU A 95 4.79 -2.12 -31.25
N VAL A 96 3.49 -2.37 -31.37
CA VAL A 96 2.99 -3.73 -31.65
C VAL A 96 3.15 -4.01 -33.14
N VAL A 97 4.19 -4.74 -33.50
CA VAL A 97 4.33 -5.33 -34.83
C VAL A 97 3.45 -6.56 -34.88
N SER A 98 2.31 -6.48 -35.58
CA SER A 98 1.43 -7.62 -35.82
C SER A 98 2.13 -8.61 -36.76
N VAL A 99 2.82 -9.59 -36.18
CA VAL A 99 3.32 -10.75 -36.91
C VAL A 99 2.15 -11.70 -37.10
N SER A 100 1.68 -11.87 -38.34
CA SER A 100 0.70 -12.90 -38.70
C SER A 100 1.20 -14.27 -38.23
N GLU A 101 0.32 -15.05 -37.60
CA GLU A 101 0.61 -16.31 -36.92
C GLU A 101 1.59 -17.22 -37.69
N PRO A 102 2.71 -17.66 -37.10
CA PRO A 102 3.48 -18.75 -37.67
C PRO A 102 2.66 -20.04 -37.52
N SER A 103 2.22 -20.61 -38.64
CA SER A 103 1.58 -21.93 -38.67
C SER A 103 2.60 -23.01 -38.27
N ILE A 104 2.66 -23.36 -36.99
CA ILE A 104 3.47 -24.48 -36.51
C ILE A 104 2.73 -25.77 -36.88
N LYS A 105 3.11 -26.38 -38.00
CA LYS A 105 2.67 -27.73 -38.35
C LYS A 105 3.44 -28.72 -37.47
N ILE A 106 2.77 -29.28 -36.48
CA ILE A 106 3.32 -30.38 -35.68
C ILE A 106 3.02 -31.67 -36.44
N ASP A 107 4.00 -32.18 -37.19
CA ASP A 107 3.92 -33.52 -37.78
C ASP A 107 4.05 -34.57 -36.66
N LYS A 108 2.94 -35.24 -36.35
CA LYS A 108 2.93 -36.42 -35.47
C LYS A 108 3.54 -37.60 -36.22
N HIS A 109 4.86 -37.77 -36.14
CA HIS A 109 5.55 -38.95 -36.64
C HIS A 109 6.24 -39.72 -35.52
N ASP A 110 5.51 -40.11 -34.48
CA ASP A 110 5.97 -41.14 -33.54
C ASP A 110 4.78 -41.78 -32.79
N GLU A 111 4.10 -42.69 -33.48
CA GLU A 111 3.36 -43.79 -32.84
C GLU A 111 3.52 -45.02 -33.76
N LYS A 112 4.63 -45.74 -33.58
CA LYS A 112 4.73 -47.20 -33.71
C LYS A 112 6.18 -47.62 -33.45
N LEU A 113 6.46 -47.99 -32.20
CA LEU A 113 7.21 -49.20 -31.90
C LEU A 113 6.75 -49.78 -30.56
#